data_AF-A0A3P7J783-F1
#
_entry.id   AF-A0A3P7J783-F1
#
_cell.length_a   1.000
_cell.length_b   1.000
_cell.length_c   1.000
_cell.angle_alpha   90.00
_cell.angle_beta   90.00
_cell.angle_gamma   90.00
#
_symmetry.space_group_name_H-M   'P 1'
#
loop_
_entity.id
_entity.type
_entity.pdbx_description
1 polymer ?
#
loop_
_entity_poly.entity_id
_entity_poly.type
_entity_poly.pdbx_seq_one_letter_code
_entity_poly.pdbx_strand_id
1 'polypeptide(L)'
;MPTFVRAELINNTLPSKIRVSWVEGFDGNSPIIKHSVEMRTVGPTQLWSDWEVVVDNVPTEECCSVLVDNLRPSVTAEFRVIASNRYGSGKPSLPS
;
A
#
# COMPACT_ATOMS: atom_id res chain seq x y z
N MET A 1 -2.00 -7.89 10.92
CA MET A 1 -1.75 -7.63 9.47
C MET A 1 -2.94 -6.86 8.91
N PRO A 2 -2.75 -5.80 8.11
CA PRO A 2 -3.84 -5.05 7.51
C PRO A 2 -4.73 -5.94 6.63
N THR A 3 -6.02 -5.58 6.52
CA THR A 3 -7.02 -6.33 5.75
C THR A 3 -7.80 -5.41 4.83
N PHE A 4 -8.53 -5.97 3.86
CA PHE A 4 -9.36 -5.22 2.91
C PHE A 4 -8.63 -4.09 2.20
N VAL A 5 -7.42 -4.36 1.70
CA VAL A 5 -6.67 -3.38 0.90
C VAL A 5 -7.42 -3.14 -0.40
N ARG A 6 -7.68 -1.86 -0.71
CA ARG A 6 -8.35 -1.41 -1.94
C ARG A 6 -7.54 -0.34 -2.61
N ALA A 7 -7.49 -0.37 -3.93
CA ALA A 7 -6.85 0.63 -4.76
C ALA A 7 -7.88 1.29 -5.68
N GLU A 8 -8.07 2.60 -5.54
CA GLU A 8 -9.06 3.37 -6.30
C GLU A 8 -8.36 4.50 -7.08
N LEU A 9 -8.58 4.56 -8.39
CA LEU A 9 -8.07 5.64 -9.23
C LEU A 9 -8.82 6.94 -8.91
N ILE A 10 -8.07 7.96 -8.49
CA ILE A 10 -8.56 9.31 -8.21
C ILE A 10 -8.16 10.22 -9.37
N ASN A 11 -9.17 10.76 -10.05
CA ASN A 11 -9.08 11.60 -11.24
C ASN A 11 -8.43 10.90 -12.45
N ASN A 12 -9.24 10.65 -13.49
CA ASN A 12 -8.80 10.04 -14.76
C ASN A 12 -7.90 10.96 -15.62
N THR A 13 -7.28 11.97 -15.03
CA THR A 13 -6.40 12.94 -15.68
C THR A 13 -4.94 12.66 -15.30
N LEU A 14 -4.00 12.86 -16.23
CA LEU A 14 -2.57 12.68 -15.95
C LEU A 14 -2.01 13.89 -15.17
N PRO A 15 -1.22 13.69 -14.09
CA PRO A 15 -0.82 12.41 -13.51
C PRO A 15 -1.95 11.75 -12.69
N SER A 16 -2.17 10.46 -12.96
CA SER A 16 -3.14 9.64 -12.23
C SER A 16 -2.71 9.42 -10.79
N LYS A 17 -3.63 9.60 -9.84
CA LYS A 17 -3.41 9.32 -8.42
C LYS A 17 -4.18 8.07 -8.04
N ILE A 18 -3.61 7.17 -7.26
CA ILE A 18 -4.36 6.03 -6.68
C ILE A 18 -4.49 6.23 -5.19
N ARG A 19 -5.72 6.15 -4.69
CA ARG A 19 -6.00 6.03 -3.27
C ARG A 19 -5.90 4.57 -2.88
N VAL A 20 -4.94 4.25 -2.01
CA VAL A 20 -4.87 2.95 -1.36
C VAL A 20 -5.51 3.10 0.00
N SER A 21 -6.52 2.29 0.30
CA SER A 21 -7.19 2.25 1.60
C SER A 21 -7.19 0.83 2.17
N TRP A 22 -7.22 0.71 3.50
CA TRP A 22 -7.21 -0.58 4.19
C TRP A 22 -7.95 -0.51 5.51
N VAL A 23 -8.15 -1.66 6.14
CA VAL A 23 -8.62 -1.79 7.52
C VAL A 23 -7.44 -2.22 8.39
N GLU A 24 -7.23 -1.51 9.49
CA GLU A 24 -6.17 -1.81 10.45
C GLU A 24 -6.33 -3.24 10.99
N GLY A 25 -5.20 -3.94 11.13
CA GLY A 25 -5.18 -5.32 11.59
C GLY A 25 -5.13 -5.44 13.10
N PHE A 26 -5.19 -6.68 13.58
CA PHE A 26 -4.86 -6.98 14.98
C PHE A 26 -3.41 -6.57 15.30
N ASP A 27 -3.23 -5.88 16.42
CA ASP A 27 -1.97 -5.26 16.88
C ASP A 27 -1.05 -6.25 17.63
N GLY A 28 -1.53 -7.45 17.97
CA GLY A 28 -0.71 -8.46 18.62
C GLY A 28 -0.26 -8.07 20.03
N ASN A 29 -1.04 -7.27 20.75
CA ASN A 29 -0.73 -6.77 22.10
C ASN A 29 0.42 -5.73 22.13
N SER A 30 0.68 -5.07 21.00
CA SER A 30 1.57 -3.90 20.93
C SER A 30 1.09 -2.95 19.84
N PRO A 31 0.86 -1.66 20.16
CA PRO A 31 0.18 -0.75 19.26
C PRO A 31 0.93 -0.61 17.94
N ILE A 32 0.17 -0.57 16.85
CA ILE A 32 0.68 -0.23 15.52
C ILE A 32 1.02 1.26 15.53
N ILE A 33 2.21 1.60 15.03
CA ILE A 33 2.73 2.98 15.04
C ILE A 33 2.75 3.59 13.64
N LYS A 34 2.93 2.75 12.61
CA LYS A 34 2.93 3.18 11.21
C LYS A 34 2.53 2.06 10.27
N HIS A 35 2.12 2.47 9.08
CA HIS A 35 1.91 1.59 7.94
C HIS A 35 2.86 1.98 6.80
N SER A 36 3.32 1.00 6.04
CA SER A 36 3.97 1.22 4.75
C SER A 36 3.13 0.58 3.65
N VAL A 37 3.13 1.21 2.48
CA VAL A 37 2.47 0.72 1.26
C VAL A 37 3.55 0.30 0.29
N GLU A 38 3.43 -0.94 -0.17
CA GLU A 38 4.26 -1.49 -1.23
C GLU A 38 3.43 -1.69 -2.49
N MET A 39 4.10 -1.56 -3.62
CA MET A 39 3.52 -1.73 -4.95
C MET A 39 4.39 -2.69 -5.76
N ARG A 40 3.74 -3.48 -6.61
CA ARG A 40 4.41 -4.15 -7.72
C ARG A 40 3.64 -3.92 -9.01
N THR A 41 4.34 -4.00 -10.13
CA THR A 41 3.74 -3.74 -11.45
C THR A 41 4.06 -4.84 -12.44
N VAL A 42 3.20 -5.01 -13.44
CA VAL A 42 3.49 -5.87 -14.59
C VAL A 42 4.30 -5.08 -15.60
N GLY A 43 5.56 -5.49 -15.79
CA GLY A 43 6.46 -4.86 -16.75
C GLY A 43 6.17 -5.26 -18.21
N PRO A 44 6.96 -4.75 -19.17
CA PRO A 44 6.81 -5.08 -20.60
C PRO A 44 6.93 -6.58 -20.89
N THR A 45 7.64 -7.32 -20.05
CA THR A 45 7.84 -8.77 -20.13
C THR A 45 6.65 -9.59 -19.63
N GLN A 46 5.55 -8.94 -19.22
CA GLN A 46 4.37 -9.59 -18.62
C GLN A 46 4.67 -10.33 -17.31
N LEU A 47 5.78 -9.99 -16.65
CA LEU A 47 6.16 -10.50 -15.34
C LEU A 47 5.92 -9.42 -14.27
N TRP A 48 5.49 -9.87 -13.08
CA TRP A 48 5.43 -9.03 -11.91
C TRP A 48 6.83 -8.62 -11.46
N SER A 49 7.01 -7.33 -11.19
CA SER A 49 8.18 -6.83 -10.48
C SER A 49 8.21 -7.32 -9.04
N ASP A 50 9.36 -7.16 -8.40
CA ASP A 50 9.44 -7.23 -6.95
C ASP A 50 8.58 -6.13 -6.31
N TRP A 51 8.27 -6.33 -5.03
CA TRP A 51 7.56 -5.35 -4.22
C TRP A 51 8.49 -4.20 -3.87
N GLU A 52 8.05 -2.98 -4.15
CA GLU A 52 8.78 -1.75 -3.83
C GLU A 52 7.96 -0.89 -2.86
N VAL A 53 8.62 -0.29 -1.88
CA VAL A 53 7.98 0.64 -0.94
C VAL A 53 7.70 1.95 -1.66
N VAL A 54 6.41 2.24 -1.88
CA VAL A 54 5.96 3.51 -2.49
C VAL A 54 5.59 4.56 -1.45
N VAL A 55 5.22 4.12 -0.25
CA VAL A 55 5.01 4.97 0.92
C VAL A 55 5.59 4.27 2.15
N ASP A 56 6.61 4.85 2.79
CA ASP A 56 7.28 4.19 3.93
C ASP A 56 6.65 4.52 5.30
N ASN A 57 5.93 5.64 5.40
CA ASN A 57 5.43 6.11 6.68
C ASN A 57 4.05 6.77 6.55
N VAL A 58 3.01 5.97 6.77
CA VAL A 58 1.67 6.45 7.08
C VAL A 58 1.47 6.32 8.58
N PRO A 59 1.46 7.43 9.34
CA PRO A 59 1.20 7.40 10.78
C PRO A 59 -0.14 6.72 11.07
N THR A 60 -0.25 5.97 12.17
CA THR A 60 -1.53 5.36 12.57
C THR A 60 -2.64 6.42 12.78
N GLU A 61 -2.29 7.65 13.16
CA GLU A 61 -3.23 8.77 13.31
C GLU A 61 -3.85 9.24 11.97
N GLU A 62 -3.13 9.06 10.86
CA GLU A 62 -3.56 9.41 9.50
C GLU A 62 -4.09 8.18 8.73
N CYS A 63 -4.22 7.04 9.42
CA CYS A 63 -4.79 5.81 8.87
C CYS A 63 -6.27 6.02 8.45
N CYS A 64 -6.83 5.22 7.54
CA CYS A 64 -6.25 4.07 6.86
C CYS A 64 -6.34 4.24 5.34
N SER A 65 -5.86 5.38 4.85
CA SER A 65 -5.74 5.62 3.42
C SER A 65 -4.58 6.54 3.09
N VAL A 66 -3.95 6.33 1.93
CA VAL A 66 -2.92 7.21 1.40
C VAL A 66 -3.08 7.39 -0.11
N LEU A 67 -2.62 8.52 -0.62
CA LEU A 67 -2.53 8.77 -2.05
C LEU A 67 -1.14 8.37 -2.54
N VAL A 68 -1.10 7.49 -3.54
CA VAL A 68 0.09 7.13 -4.30
C VAL A 68 0.04 7.87 -5.62
N ASP A 69 1.03 8.74 -5.84
CA ASP A 69 1.17 9.57 -7.03
C ASP A 69 2.22 8.96 -8.01
N ASN A 70 2.33 9.54 -9.22
CA ASN A 70 3.36 9.22 -10.22
C ASN A 70 3.38 7.78 -10.74
N LEU A 71 2.20 7.17 -10.83
CA LEU A 71 2.04 5.85 -11.43
C LEU A 71 2.25 5.89 -12.94
N ARG A 72 2.89 4.86 -13.48
CA ARG A 72 3.06 4.73 -14.93
C ARG A 72 1.70 4.48 -15.58
N PRO A 73 1.31 5.24 -16.61
CA PRO A 73 0.07 5.00 -17.34
C PRO A 73 0.03 3.59 -17.94
N SER A 74 -1.17 3.01 -18.04
CA SER A 74 -1.41 1.74 -18.73
C SER A 74 -0.64 0.54 -18.17
N VAL A 75 -0.27 0.59 -16.88
CA VAL A 75 0.38 -0.50 -16.16
C VAL A 75 -0.57 -1.08 -15.14
N THR A 76 -0.66 -2.41 -15.09
CA THR A 76 -1.35 -3.13 -14.01
C THR A 76 -0.47 -3.10 -12.77
N ALA A 77 -1.00 -2.56 -11.68
CA ALA A 77 -0.33 -2.47 -10.39
C ALA A 77 -1.13 -3.20 -9.31
N GLU A 78 -0.43 -3.80 -8.36
CA GLU A 78 -1.00 -4.34 -7.13
C GLU A 78 -0.38 -3.62 -5.94
N PHE A 79 -1.18 -3.45 -4.89
CA PHE A 79 -0.77 -2.80 -3.66
C PHE A 79 -0.92 -3.75 -2.48
N ARG A 80 0.01 -3.67 -1.52
CA ARG A 80 -0.11 -4.32 -0.22
C ARG A 80 0.34 -3.38 0.88
N VAL A 81 -0.17 -3.60 2.09
CA VAL A 81 0.11 -2.76 3.25
C VAL A 81 0.77 -3.58 4.33
N ILE A 82 1.79 -3.01 4.96
CA ILE A 82 2.51 -3.61 6.09
C ILE A 82 2.32 -2.70 7.30
N ALA A 83 1.82 -3.26 8.40
CA ALA A 83 1.76 -2.57 9.68
C ALA A 83 3.06 -2.80 10.46
N SER A 84 3.56 -1.75 11.12
CA SER A 84 4.75 -1.81 11.96
C SER A 84 4.44 -1.38 13.38
N ASN A 85 5.08 -2.01 14.36
CA ASN A 85 5.05 -1.63 15.76
C ASN A 85 6.48 -1.36 16.26
N ARG A 86 6.64 -1.13 17.57
CA ARG A 86 7.95 -0.89 18.19
C ARG A 86 8.99 -2.00 18.00
N TYR A 87 8.58 -3.21 17.60
CA TYR A 87 9.46 -4.36 17.36
C TYR A 87 9.79 -4.55 15.87
N GLY A 88 9.16 -3.78 14.99
CA GLY A 88 9.40 -3.80 13.55
C GLY A 88 8.15 -4.07 12.72
N SER A 89 8.38 -4.46 11.47
CA SER A 89 7.33 -4.68 10.47
C SER A 89 6.69 -6.05 10.62
N GLY A 90 5.37 -6.10 10.58
CA GLY A 90 4.59 -7.33 10.56
C GLY A 90 4.52 -7.99 9.18
N LYS A 91 3.65 -8.99 9.07
CA LYS A 91 3.35 -9.61 7.77
C LYS A 91 2.61 -8.63 6.85
N PRO A 92 2.92 -8.62 5.54
CA PRO A 92 2.13 -7.89 4.55
C PRO A 92 0.69 -8.38 4.49
N SER A 93 -0.22 -7.49 4.08
CA SER A 93 -1.58 -7.84 3.71
C SER A 93 -1.63 -8.74 2.47
N LEU A 94 -2.82 -9.24 2.17
CA LEU A 94 -3.10 -9.71 0.81
C LEU A 94 -3.01 -8.52 -0.17
N PRO A 95 -2.59 -8.77 -1.42
CA PRO A 95 -2.67 -7.77 -2.49
C PRO A 95 -4.11 -7.30 -2.73
N SER A 96 -4.24 -6.05 -3.20
CA SER A 96 -5.49 -5.38 -3.59
C SER A 96 -6.18 -5.99 -4.80
#